data_AF-A0A0W0UGE9-F1
#
_entry.id   AF-A0A0W0UGE9-F1
#
_cell.length_a   1.000
_cell.length_b   1.000
_cell.length_c   1.000
_cell.angle_alpha   90.00
_cell.angle_beta   90.00
_cell.angle_gamma   90.00
#
_symmetry.space_group_name_H-M   'P 1'
#
loop_
_entity.id
_entity.type
_entity.pdbx_description
1 polymer ?
#
loop_
_entity_poly.entity_id
_entity_poly.type
_entity_poly.pdbx_seq_one_letter_code
_entity_poly.pdbx_strand_id
1 'polypeptide(L)'
;MKVKVQNIIGIGYKGEFDSIPALETGDSLSRLISHIKNLIDYTKIKHLEIIDQGDRYELITRLTLNEFSLYTHERPLTLLEYKTIISEISAYSKTLPSNIHLILSSLPILWPDGEIHNTVLHVQSSRKCGRNPILHHLDKKVPDLGDARYKKEGQPSPLYRDSLMDDEAFLDIFLTADKLYQLLEGNDYYHTEYSPNLLLKDTEVRVDDINQHRGALRIKTASGEIILVTIEICVEHSETNRIGISDTKYLIQQLAQAGKKLPSIGNHVLTSNSIDIVKENLVARVIHADPKNPPLKYKESARETLSNSTFGNQWTLFTYQPKKLKAIKQKNLERVPEIVDTGDDEIENSPYVNP
;
A
#
# COMPACT_ATOMS: atom_id res chain seq x y z
N MET A 1 -9.79 9.70 25.60
CA MET A 1 -10.24 10.46 24.41
C MET A 1 -10.68 9.45 23.35
N LYS A 2 -11.73 9.68 22.55
CA LYS A 2 -12.07 8.77 21.44
C LYS A 2 -11.18 9.15 20.24
N VAL A 3 -10.68 8.16 19.49
CA VAL A 3 -9.97 8.40 18.22
C VAL A 3 -10.93 8.16 17.05
N LYS A 4 -10.98 9.11 16.11
CA LYS A 4 -11.71 8.97 14.84
C LYS A 4 -10.76 9.16 13.67
N VAL A 5 -11.16 8.61 12.52
CA VAL A 5 -10.42 8.72 11.27
C VAL A 5 -11.28 9.40 10.22
N GLN A 6 -10.78 10.50 9.68
CA GLN A 6 -11.18 11.09 8.41
C GLN A 6 -10.43 10.38 7.29
N ASN A 7 -11.14 9.89 6.28
CA ASN A 7 -10.51 9.29 5.12
C ASN A 7 -10.61 10.23 3.93
N ILE A 8 -9.53 10.35 3.20
CA ILE A 8 -9.42 10.99 1.90
C ILE A 8 -8.89 9.90 0.97
N ILE A 9 -9.67 9.59 -0.06
CA ILE A 9 -9.34 8.52 -1.00
C ILE A 9 -9.10 9.17 -2.34
N GLY A 10 -7.86 9.10 -2.83
CA GLY A 10 -7.48 9.55 -4.15
C GLY A 10 -7.60 8.42 -5.15
N ILE A 11 -8.41 8.65 -6.18
CA ILE A 11 -8.57 7.73 -7.29
C ILE A 11 -8.04 8.42 -8.54
N GLY A 12 -6.93 7.90 -9.08
CA GLY A 12 -6.43 8.31 -10.38
C GLY A 12 -7.26 7.61 -11.47
N TYR A 13 -7.91 8.40 -12.34
CA TYR A 13 -8.39 7.87 -13.61
C TYR A 13 -7.21 7.81 -14.56
N LYS A 14 -6.86 6.59 -14.91
CA LYS A 14 -5.98 6.31 -16.02
C LYS A 14 -6.68 6.80 -17.28
N GLY A 15 -6.20 7.89 -17.88
CA GLY A 15 -6.31 7.99 -19.32
C GLY A 15 -5.69 6.70 -19.86
N GLU A 16 -6.34 6.03 -20.81
CA GLU A 16 -5.79 4.81 -21.41
C GLU A 16 -4.28 5.00 -21.66
N PHE A 17 -3.48 3.96 -21.41
CA PHE A 17 -2.01 4.03 -21.47
C PHE A 17 -1.46 4.65 -22.78
N ASP A 18 -2.32 4.84 -23.79
CA ASP A 18 -2.05 5.29 -25.15
C ASP A 18 -2.55 6.69 -25.54
N SER A 19 -3.07 7.55 -24.66
CA SER A 19 -3.47 8.89 -25.13
C SER A 19 -3.38 10.00 -24.09
N ILE A 20 -2.23 10.66 -24.05
CA ILE A 20 -2.05 12.12 -24.11
C ILE A 20 -0.53 12.37 -24.00
N PRO A 21 0.11 13.10 -24.94
CA PRO A 21 1.50 13.49 -24.77
C PRO A 21 1.59 14.36 -23.50
N ALA A 22 2.44 13.94 -22.56
CA ALA A 22 2.78 14.76 -21.39
C ALA A 22 3.18 16.15 -21.87
N LEU A 23 2.64 17.20 -21.24
CA LEU A 23 2.96 18.59 -21.57
C LEU A 23 4.49 18.78 -21.62
N GLU A 24 4.96 19.48 -22.66
CA GLU A 24 6.35 19.57 -23.13
C GLU A 24 7.36 20.23 -22.15
N THR A 25 7.02 20.50 -20.88
CA THR A 25 7.96 21.18 -19.96
C THR A 25 8.06 20.50 -18.58
N GLY A 26 9.30 20.22 -18.18
CA GLY A 26 9.69 19.64 -16.87
C GLY A 26 9.99 18.14 -16.92
N ASP A 27 10.97 17.69 -16.13
CA ASP A 27 11.30 16.27 -15.96
C ASP A 27 10.22 15.52 -15.13
N SER A 28 9.96 14.25 -15.48
CA SER A 28 8.87 13.43 -14.96
C SER A 28 8.88 13.30 -13.42
N LEU A 29 10.07 13.21 -12.82
CA LEU A 29 10.24 13.15 -11.37
C LEU A 29 9.74 14.41 -10.67
N SER A 30 10.11 15.59 -11.20
CA SER A 30 9.71 16.87 -10.62
C SER A 30 8.19 17.05 -10.65
N ARG A 31 7.56 16.60 -11.73
CA ARG A 31 6.11 16.61 -11.91
C ARG A 31 5.40 15.70 -10.91
N LEU A 32 5.90 14.49 -10.71
CA LEU A 32 5.39 13.54 -9.71
C LEU A 32 5.51 14.10 -8.28
N ILE A 33 6.68 14.65 -7.91
CA ILE A 33 6.90 15.24 -6.58
C ILE A 33 5.95 16.40 -6.34
N SER A 34 5.80 17.30 -7.31
CA SER A 34 4.86 18.43 -7.25
C SER A 34 3.43 17.94 -7.04
N HIS A 35 3.02 16.90 -7.76
CA HIS A 35 1.70 16.32 -7.59
C HIS A 35 1.48 15.74 -6.18
N ILE A 36 2.44 14.97 -5.66
CA ILE A 36 2.33 14.42 -4.30
C ILE A 36 2.24 15.56 -3.28
N LYS A 37 3.02 16.64 -3.43
CA LYS A 37 2.94 17.83 -2.56
C LYS A 37 1.54 18.46 -2.59
N ASN A 38 0.90 18.58 -3.76
CA ASN A 38 -0.48 19.07 -3.86
C ASN A 38 -1.49 18.17 -3.12
N LEU A 39 -1.34 16.84 -3.19
CA LEU A 39 -2.17 15.90 -2.44
C LEU A 39 -1.96 16.04 -0.92
N ILE A 40 -0.72 16.31 -0.50
CA ILE A 40 -0.36 16.57 0.90
C ILE A 40 -1.03 17.85 1.41
N ASP A 41 -0.95 18.93 0.64
CA ASP A 41 -1.58 20.20 0.98
C ASP A 41 -3.10 20.08 1.06
N TYR A 42 -3.72 19.39 0.09
CA TYR A 42 -5.15 19.09 0.14
C TYR A 42 -5.52 18.35 1.43
N THR A 43 -4.76 17.32 1.78
CA THR A 43 -4.96 16.52 2.99
C THR A 43 -4.84 17.36 4.26
N LYS A 44 -3.87 18.27 4.30
CA LYS A 44 -3.66 19.22 5.38
C LYS A 44 -4.86 20.17 5.54
N ILE A 45 -5.34 20.74 4.44
CA ILE A 45 -6.51 21.64 4.44
C ILE A 45 -7.73 20.92 5.02
N LYS A 46 -8.06 19.73 4.51
CA LYS A 46 -9.20 18.93 5.02
C LYS A 46 -9.05 18.49 6.47
N HIS A 47 -7.82 18.21 6.91
CA HIS A 47 -7.56 17.90 8.32
C HIS A 47 -7.87 19.09 9.23
N LEU A 48 -7.42 20.29 8.85
CA LEU A 48 -7.64 21.52 9.62
C LEU A 48 -9.12 21.93 9.63
N GLU A 49 -9.82 21.85 8.49
CA GLU A 49 -11.25 22.14 8.39
C GLU A 49 -12.11 21.34 9.40
N ILE A 50 -11.73 20.10 9.70
CA ILE A 50 -12.46 19.24 10.66
C ILE A 50 -12.05 19.54 12.10
N ILE A 51 -10.77 19.81 12.35
CA ILE A 51 -10.30 20.21 13.68
C ILE A 51 -11.01 21.51 14.12
N ASP A 52 -11.16 22.47 13.21
CA ASP A 52 -11.78 23.76 13.49
C ASP A 52 -13.28 23.66 13.83
N GLN A 53 -13.93 22.53 13.48
CA GLN A 53 -15.32 22.24 13.88
C GLN A 53 -15.46 21.92 15.38
N GLY A 54 -14.37 21.87 16.15
CA GLY A 54 -14.39 21.84 17.61
C GLY A 54 -14.80 20.50 18.23
N ASP A 55 -14.59 19.41 17.49
CA ASP A 55 -15.03 18.08 17.87
C ASP A 55 -14.21 17.49 19.06
N ARG A 56 -14.87 16.82 20.03
CA ARG A 56 -14.23 16.29 21.26
C ARG A 56 -13.41 15.00 21.07
N TYR A 57 -12.83 14.76 19.90
CA TYR A 57 -12.05 13.55 19.62
C TYR A 57 -10.67 13.86 19.06
N GLU A 58 -9.77 12.90 19.20
CA GLU A 58 -8.52 12.92 18.46
C GLU A 58 -8.79 12.50 17.02
N LEU A 59 -8.51 13.38 16.08
CA LEU A 59 -8.66 13.12 14.65
C LEU A 59 -7.36 12.56 14.08
N ILE A 60 -7.50 11.52 13.27
CA ILE A 60 -6.50 11.08 12.30
C ILE A 60 -7.07 11.35 10.91
N THR A 61 -6.31 12.00 10.04
CA THR A 61 -6.67 12.11 8.61
C THR A 61 -5.76 11.20 7.82
N ARG A 62 -6.34 10.38 6.95
CA ARG A 62 -5.60 9.47 6.09
C ARG A 62 -5.88 9.74 4.62
N LEU A 63 -4.85 10.04 3.86
CA LEU A 63 -4.86 9.98 2.40
C LEU A 63 -4.49 8.56 1.96
N THR A 64 -5.30 7.95 1.12
CA THR A 64 -5.02 6.64 0.52
C THR A 64 -5.28 6.71 -0.97
N LEU A 65 -4.31 6.25 -1.76
CA LEU A 65 -4.41 6.20 -3.21
C LEU A 65 -4.72 4.76 -3.66
N ASN A 66 -5.36 4.60 -4.81
CA ASN A 66 -5.53 3.29 -5.43
C ASN A 66 -4.18 2.70 -5.88
N GLU A 67 -4.19 1.46 -6.37
CA GLU A 67 -2.98 0.88 -6.97
C GLU A 67 -2.68 1.59 -8.31
N PHE A 68 -1.40 1.67 -8.69
CA PHE A 68 -0.92 2.26 -9.95
C PHE A 68 -1.12 3.76 -10.14
N SER A 69 -1.64 4.47 -9.15
CA SER A 69 -2.01 5.88 -9.33
C SER A 69 -0.80 6.79 -9.56
N LEU A 70 0.38 6.40 -9.11
CA LEU A 70 1.63 7.14 -9.28
C LEU A 70 2.55 6.50 -10.34
N TYR A 71 2.00 5.65 -11.22
CA TYR A 71 2.75 5.08 -12.34
C TYR A 71 2.85 6.09 -13.48
N THR A 72 4.03 6.15 -14.08
CA THR A 72 4.34 6.94 -15.28
C THR A 72 4.20 6.06 -16.52
N HIS A 73 3.91 6.65 -17.68
CA HIS A 73 3.82 5.90 -18.95
C HIS A 73 5.20 5.55 -19.53
N GLU A 74 6.21 6.37 -19.25
CA GLU A 74 7.52 6.30 -19.92
C GLU A 74 8.37 5.11 -19.45
N ARG A 75 8.60 5.02 -18.13
CA ARG A 75 9.46 4.02 -17.49
C ARG A 75 9.16 3.93 -15.99
N PRO A 76 9.57 2.85 -15.30
CA PRO A 76 9.59 2.85 -13.84
C PRO A 76 10.58 3.89 -13.30
N LEU A 77 10.42 4.26 -12.04
CA LEU A 77 11.37 5.07 -11.29
C LEU A 77 12.62 4.25 -10.99
N THR A 78 13.78 4.84 -11.11
CA THR A 78 15.02 4.24 -10.59
C THR A 78 15.04 4.31 -9.06
N LEU A 79 15.87 3.49 -8.42
CA LEU A 79 16.09 3.55 -6.97
C LEU A 79 16.52 4.97 -6.52
N LEU A 80 17.38 5.66 -7.27
CA LEU A 80 17.83 7.02 -6.93
C LEU A 80 16.69 8.05 -6.94
N GLU A 81 15.79 7.95 -7.92
CA GLU A 81 14.61 8.80 -8.00
C GLU A 81 13.65 8.53 -6.85
N TYR A 82 13.48 7.26 -6.48
CA TYR A 82 12.69 6.89 -5.30
C TYR A 82 13.26 7.49 -4.01
N LYS A 83 14.58 7.43 -3.82
CA LYS A 83 15.25 8.09 -2.69
C LYS A 83 15.03 9.61 -2.69
N THR A 84 15.06 10.22 -3.87
CA THR A 84 14.75 11.65 -4.03
C THR A 84 13.32 11.96 -3.61
N ILE A 85 12.34 11.15 -4.01
CA ILE A 85 10.95 11.28 -3.58
C ILE A 85 10.86 11.18 -2.05
N ILE A 86 11.50 10.17 -1.45
CA ILE A 86 11.50 9.97 0.02
C ILE A 86 12.00 11.23 0.73
N SER A 87 13.16 11.76 0.32
CA SER A 87 13.75 12.97 0.90
C SER A 87 12.83 14.19 0.76
N GLU A 88 12.31 14.44 -0.44
CA GLU A 88 11.43 15.58 -0.72
C GLU A 88 10.12 15.51 0.06
N ILE A 89 9.49 14.33 0.11
CA ILE A 89 8.24 14.13 0.86
C ILE A 89 8.49 14.18 2.37
N SER A 90 9.61 13.66 2.85
CA SER A 90 10.01 13.77 4.25
C SER A 90 10.18 15.24 4.66
N ALA A 91 10.94 16.02 3.88
CA ALA A 91 11.17 17.44 4.11
C ALA A 91 9.85 18.22 4.12
N TYR A 92 9.00 18.00 3.12
CA TYR A 92 7.74 18.70 2.97
C TYR A 92 6.74 18.36 4.10
N SER A 93 6.70 17.10 4.50
CA SER A 93 5.78 16.60 5.54
C SER A 93 6.12 17.08 6.96
N LYS A 94 7.28 17.71 7.19
CA LYS A 94 7.60 18.38 8.47
C LYS A 94 6.63 19.51 8.81
N THR A 95 5.99 20.08 7.79
CA THR A 95 5.03 21.19 7.93
C THR A 95 3.61 20.74 8.26
N LEU A 96 3.37 19.42 8.30
CA LEU A 96 2.05 18.87 8.57
C LEU A 96 1.72 18.94 10.06
N PRO A 97 0.44 19.20 10.41
CA PRO A 97 -0.05 18.97 11.76
C PRO A 97 0.03 17.47 12.09
N SER A 98 0.00 17.15 13.38
CA SER A 98 0.03 15.76 13.85
C SER A 98 -1.17 14.95 13.39
N ASN A 99 -1.04 13.63 13.34
CA ASN A 99 -2.09 12.68 12.97
C ASN A 99 -2.56 12.76 11.51
N ILE A 100 -1.69 13.18 10.60
CA ILE A 100 -1.88 12.98 9.15
C ILE A 100 -1.08 11.76 8.71
N HIS A 101 -1.72 10.87 7.97
CA HIS A 101 -1.13 9.68 7.40
C HIS A 101 -1.33 9.70 5.88
N LEU A 102 -0.25 9.45 5.15
CA LEU A 102 -0.26 9.34 3.69
C LEU A 102 0.10 7.91 3.33
N ILE A 103 -0.72 7.28 2.49
CA ILE A 103 -0.45 5.97 1.91
C ILE A 103 -0.35 6.21 0.42
N LEU A 104 0.87 6.51 -0.02
CA LEU A 104 1.19 6.87 -1.39
C LEU A 104 1.32 5.58 -2.18
N SER A 105 0.23 5.20 -2.82
CA SER A 105 0.09 3.95 -3.58
C SER A 105 -0.16 4.23 -5.07
N SER A 106 0.42 3.48 -5.99
CA SER A 106 1.72 2.82 -5.82
C SER A 106 2.72 3.38 -6.80
N LEU A 107 4.00 3.23 -6.47
CA LEU A 107 5.15 3.70 -7.24
C LEU A 107 5.83 2.50 -7.90
N PRO A 108 6.08 2.52 -9.23
CA PRO A 108 6.84 1.48 -9.90
C PRO A 108 8.33 1.75 -9.73
N ILE A 109 9.04 0.98 -8.91
CA ILE A 109 10.48 1.14 -8.73
C ILE A 109 11.22 0.02 -9.46
N LEU A 110 12.10 0.37 -10.40
CA LEU A 110 13.10 -0.54 -10.92
C LEU A 110 14.17 -0.75 -9.85
N TRP A 111 14.20 -1.95 -9.31
CA TRP A 111 15.04 -2.35 -8.21
C TRP A 111 16.38 -2.92 -8.72
N PRO A 112 17.45 -2.95 -7.91
CA PRO A 112 18.77 -3.37 -8.40
C PRO A 112 18.89 -4.87 -8.77
N ASP A 113 17.92 -5.70 -8.38
CA ASP A 113 17.81 -7.09 -8.85
C ASP A 113 17.33 -7.20 -10.30
N GLY A 114 16.97 -6.07 -10.92
CA GLY A 114 16.47 -6.00 -12.29
C GLY A 114 14.94 -5.97 -12.40
N GLU A 115 14.23 -6.08 -11.27
CA GLU A 115 12.79 -6.25 -11.22
C GLU A 115 12.03 -4.96 -10.90
N ILE A 116 10.74 -4.93 -11.21
CA ILE A 116 9.88 -3.79 -10.89
C ILE A 116 9.07 -4.09 -9.61
N HIS A 117 9.30 -3.28 -8.59
CA HIS A 117 8.61 -3.38 -7.30
C HIS A 117 7.43 -2.41 -7.26
N ASN A 118 6.23 -2.98 -7.09
CA ASN A 118 5.00 -2.22 -6.84
C ASN A 118 5.00 -1.74 -5.37
N THR A 119 5.41 -0.49 -5.17
CA THR A 119 5.81 0.02 -3.86
C THR A 119 4.79 1.01 -3.29
N VAL A 120 4.56 0.93 -1.97
CA VAL A 120 3.84 1.93 -1.19
C VAL A 120 4.78 2.63 -0.22
N LEU A 121 4.69 3.96 -0.19
CA LEU A 121 5.34 4.77 0.84
C LEU A 121 4.30 5.23 1.87
N HIS A 122 4.39 4.71 3.09
CA HIS A 122 3.62 5.20 4.22
C HIS A 122 4.36 6.36 4.89
N VAL A 123 3.67 7.50 5.05
CA VAL A 123 4.18 8.68 5.74
C VAL A 123 3.25 9.02 6.89
N GLN A 124 3.77 9.07 8.10
CA GLN A 124 3.06 9.58 9.27
C GLN A 124 3.66 10.92 9.67
N SER A 125 2.82 11.96 9.76
CA SER A 125 3.23 13.25 10.31
C SER A 125 3.66 13.13 11.77
N SER A 126 4.63 13.95 12.15
CA SER A 126 5.13 13.95 13.52
C SER A 126 4.04 14.34 14.52
N ARG A 127 4.15 13.82 15.76
CA ARG A 127 3.33 14.23 16.91
C ARG A 127 3.49 15.72 17.28
N LYS A 128 4.55 16.36 16.80
CA LYS A 128 4.82 17.80 16.93
C LYS A 128 5.17 18.38 15.57
N CYS A 129 4.51 19.47 15.19
CA CYS A 129 4.80 20.21 13.96
C CYS A 129 6.28 20.63 13.91
N GLY A 130 6.88 20.65 12.71
CA GLY A 130 8.27 21.02 12.48
C GLY A 130 9.30 19.93 12.79
N ARG A 131 8.85 18.71 13.12
CA ARG A 131 9.74 17.55 13.35
C ARG A 131 9.61 16.55 12.20
N ASN A 132 10.62 15.71 12.07
CA ASN A 132 10.68 14.71 11.01
C ASN A 132 9.46 13.77 11.08
N PRO A 133 8.80 13.50 9.94
CA PRO A 133 7.79 12.45 9.85
C PRO A 133 8.41 11.06 10.08
N ILE A 134 7.53 10.06 10.21
CA ILE A 134 7.91 8.64 10.24
C ILE A 134 7.56 8.06 8.87
N LEU A 135 8.55 7.48 8.19
CA LEU A 135 8.37 6.88 6.87
C LEU A 135 8.62 5.37 6.94
N HIS A 136 7.77 4.62 6.24
CA HIS A 136 7.90 3.17 6.08
C HIS A 136 7.71 2.82 4.61
N HIS A 137 8.59 1.97 4.10
CA HIS A 137 8.50 1.37 2.77
C HIS A 137 7.84 0.00 2.89
N LEU A 138 6.98 -0.34 1.95
CA LEU A 138 6.52 -1.70 1.72
C LEU A 138 6.31 -1.92 0.21
N ASP A 139 6.49 -3.14 -0.24
CA ASP A 139 6.27 -3.56 -1.62
C ASP A 139 5.29 -4.74 -1.69
N LYS A 140 4.66 -4.89 -2.85
CA LYS A 140 3.74 -6.00 -3.12
C LYS A 140 4.50 -7.32 -3.14
N LYS A 141 4.06 -8.29 -2.34
CA LYS A 141 4.66 -9.62 -2.27
C LYS A 141 4.28 -10.49 -3.46
N VAL A 142 3.00 -10.47 -3.79
CA VAL A 142 2.41 -11.41 -4.73
C VAL A 142 2.22 -10.71 -6.06
N PRO A 143 2.93 -11.12 -7.11
CA PRO A 143 2.69 -10.57 -8.43
C PRO A 143 1.28 -10.88 -8.94
N ASP A 144 0.74 -10.03 -9.81
CA ASP A 144 -0.52 -10.31 -10.52
C ASP A 144 -0.31 -10.21 -12.05
N LEU A 145 -0.97 -11.07 -12.82
CA LEU A 145 -0.87 -11.07 -14.28
C LEU A 145 -1.27 -9.73 -14.91
N GLY A 146 -2.18 -9.00 -14.25
CA GLY A 146 -2.66 -7.68 -14.63
C GLY A 146 -1.78 -6.51 -14.16
N ASP A 147 -0.65 -6.77 -13.49
CA ASP A 147 0.26 -5.71 -13.09
C ASP A 147 0.84 -4.97 -14.30
N ALA A 148 1.07 -3.68 -14.13
CA ALA A 148 1.59 -2.84 -15.20
C ALA A 148 3.01 -3.29 -15.61
N ARG A 149 3.22 -3.38 -16.92
CA ARG A 149 4.46 -3.85 -17.53
C ARG A 149 5.18 -2.69 -18.23
N TYR A 150 6.50 -2.61 -18.07
CA TYR A 150 7.34 -1.66 -18.77
C TYR A 150 8.25 -2.37 -19.75
N LYS A 151 8.50 -1.79 -20.93
CA LYS A 151 9.49 -2.34 -21.87
C LYS A 151 10.85 -1.73 -21.58
N LYS A 152 11.89 -2.57 -21.52
CA LYS A 152 13.27 -2.07 -21.54
C LYS A 152 13.66 -1.72 -22.97
N GLU A 153 14.32 -0.59 -23.15
CA GLU A 153 14.84 -0.20 -24.47
C GLU A 153 15.75 -1.31 -25.03
N GLY A 154 15.44 -1.80 -26.23
CA GLY A 154 16.19 -2.88 -26.88
C GLY A 154 15.88 -4.31 -26.41
N GLN A 155 14.89 -4.52 -25.53
CA GLN A 155 14.40 -5.88 -25.21
C GLN A 155 12.94 -6.09 -25.64
N PRO A 156 12.62 -7.27 -26.21
CA PRO A 156 11.25 -7.59 -26.63
C PRO A 156 10.32 -7.91 -25.45
N SER A 157 10.87 -8.26 -24.27
CA SER A 157 10.09 -8.70 -23.11
C SER A 157 9.85 -7.56 -22.11
N PRO A 158 8.67 -7.54 -21.47
CA PRO A 158 8.38 -6.62 -20.38
C PRO A 158 9.26 -6.90 -19.15
N LEU A 159 9.62 -5.86 -18.41
CA LEU A 159 10.24 -5.96 -17.09
C LEU A 159 9.16 -6.25 -16.06
N TYR A 160 9.26 -7.39 -15.38
CA TYR A 160 8.42 -7.76 -14.26
C TYR A 160 9.10 -8.85 -13.45
N ARG A 161 8.78 -8.96 -12.14
CA ARG A 161 9.30 -9.95 -11.19
C ARG A 161 8.99 -11.38 -11.65
N ASP A 162 9.78 -11.87 -12.62
CA ASP A 162 9.60 -13.17 -13.27
C ASP A 162 10.06 -14.31 -12.33
N SER A 163 10.91 -14.01 -11.35
CA SER A 163 11.52 -14.99 -10.43
C SER A 163 10.55 -15.74 -9.49
N LEU A 164 9.26 -15.39 -9.47
CA LEU A 164 8.21 -16.13 -8.75
C LEU A 164 7.21 -16.84 -9.68
N MET A 165 7.36 -16.67 -11.00
CA MET A 165 6.42 -17.14 -12.02
C MET A 165 7.03 -18.26 -12.88
N ASP A 166 7.59 -19.30 -12.25
CA ASP A 166 7.61 -20.60 -12.96
C ASP A 166 6.15 -21.03 -13.13
N ASP A 167 5.77 -21.46 -14.33
CA ASP A 167 4.39 -21.81 -14.70
C ASP A 167 3.79 -22.87 -13.74
N GLU A 168 4.62 -23.71 -13.11
CA GLU A 168 4.20 -24.66 -12.05
C GLU A 168 3.83 -23.97 -10.72
N ALA A 169 4.51 -22.89 -10.33
CA ALA A 169 4.21 -22.14 -9.10
C ALA A 169 2.93 -21.30 -9.22
N PHE A 170 2.57 -20.88 -10.45
CA PHE A 170 1.27 -20.25 -10.73
C PHE A 170 0.12 -21.26 -10.68
N LEU A 171 0.36 -22.51 -11.06
CA LEU A 171 -0.61 -23.61 -10.92
C LEU A 171 -0.74 -24.09 -9.46
N ASP A 172 0.30 -23.94 -8.64
CA ASP A 172 0.29 -24.23 -7.19
C ASP A 172 -0.35 -23.11 -6.33
N ILE A 173 -1.10 -22.17 -6.90
CA ILE A 173 -1.94 -21.19 -6.15
C ILE A 173 -3.00 -21.86 -5.25
N PHE A 174 -3.10 -23.20 -5.26
CA PHE A 174 -3.81 -24.02 -4.28
C PHE A 174 -3.04 -24.29 -2.96
N LEU A 175 -1.89 -23.65 -2.74
CA LEU A 175 -1.27 -23.65 -1.41
C LEU A 175 -2.18 -22.95 -0.39
N THR A 176 -2.37 -23.59 0.78
CA THR A 176 -2.98 -22.90 1.94
C THR A 176 -2.23 -21.59 2.21
N ALA A 177 -2.93 -20.50 2.57
CA ALA A 177 -2.33 -19.18 2.83
C ALA A 177 -1.04 -19.22 3.68
N ASP A 178 -0.95 -20.13 4.65
CA ASP A 178 0.23 -20.30 5.50
C ASP A 178 1.45 -20.89 4.74
N LYS A 179 1.23 -21.80 3.78
CA LYS A 179 2.30 -22.36 2.93
C LYS A 179 2.79 -21.34 1.91
N LEU A 180 1.88 -20.59 1.28
CA LEU A 180 2.25 -19.48 0.40
C LEU A 180 3.06 -18.44 1.19
N TYR A 181 2.63 -18.09 2.40
CA TYR A 181 3.38 -17.18 3.25
C TYR A 181 4.78 -17.72 3.59
N GLN A 182 4.90 -18.99 3.95
CA GLN A 182 6.21 -19.62 4.22
C GLN A 182 7.12 -19.62 2.99
N LEU A 183 6.57 -19.88 1.79
CA LEU A 183 7.32 -19.81 0.54
C LEU A 183 7.81 -18.38 0.27
N LEU A 184 6.92 -17.38 0.43
CA LEU A 184 7.26 -15.97 0.27
C LEU A 184 8.29 -15.48 1.28
N GLU A 185 8.24 -15.95 2.53
CA GLU A 185 9.23 -15.63 3.56
C GLU A 185 10.57 -16.34 3.29
N GLY A 186 10.54 -17.59 2.79
CA GLY A 186 11.74 -18.34 2.42
C GLY A 186 12.50 -17.73 1.23
N ASN A 187 11.78 -17.08 0.32
CA ASN A 187 12.31 -16.37 -0.84
C ASN A 187 12.34 -14.84 -0.63
N ASP A 188 12.33 -14.39 0.63
CA ASP A 188 12.24 -12.97 0.91
C ASP A 188 13.57 -12.24 0.66
N TYR A 189 13.51 -11.25 -0.24
CA TYR A 189 14.68 -10.46 -0.60
C TYR A 189 15.12 -9.49 0.51
N TYR A 190 14.37 -9.36 1.60
CA TYR A 190 14.79 -8.60 2.78
C TYR A 190 16.03 -9.18 3.48
N HIS A 191 16.42 -10.41 3.17
CA HIS A 191 17.64 -11.06 3.67
C HIS A 191 18.78 -11.14 2.64
N THR A 192 18.63 -10.51 1.48
CA THR A 192 19.65 -10.48 0.42
C THR A 192 20.33 -9.11 0.33
N GLU A 193 21.30 -8.96 -0.56
CA GLU A 193 21.93 -7.66 -0.87
C GLU A 193 20.94 -6.63 -1.45
N TYR A 194 19.79 -7.11 -1.98
CA TYR A 194 18.71 -6.29 -2.52
C TYR A 194 17.70 -5.86 -1.46
N SER A 195 17.92 -6.17 -0.18
CA SER A 195 17.02 -5.80 0.90
C SER A 195 16.75 -4.29 0.95
N PRO A 196 15.49 -3.83 1.11
CA PRO A 196 15.19 -2.42 1.29
C PRO A 196 15.82 -1.87 2.56
N ASN A 197 16.07 -2.71 3.57
CA ASN A 197 16.79 -2.30 4.78
C ASN A 197 18.24 -1.91 4.50
N LEU A 198 18.86 -2.49 3.48
CA LEU A 198 20.21 -2.14 3.02
C LEU A 198 20.18 -0.98 2.04
N LEU A 199 19.27 -1.04 1.06
CA LEU A 199 19.25 -0.12 -0.07
C LEU A 199 18.66 1.25 0.27
N LEU A 200 17.80 1.35 1.28
CA LEU A 200 17.15 2.60 1.71
C LEU A 200 17.72 3.17 3.03
N LYS A 201 18.78 2.57 3.60
CA LYS A 201 19.38 2.97 4.89
C LYS A 201 19.90 4.40 4.96
N ASP A 202 20.17 5.00 3.80
CA ASP A 202 20.65 6.37 3.61
C ASP A 202 19.50 7.37 3.41
N THR A 203 18.25 6.94 3.59
CA THR A 203 17.05 7.77 3.47
C THR A 203 16.36 7.94 4.83
N GLU A 204 15.25 8.69 4.85
CA GLU A 204 14.40 8.84 6.04
C GLU A 204 13.42 7.70 6.28
N VAL A 205 13.36 6.71 5.38
CA VAL A 205 12.62 5.47 5.64
C VAL A 205 13.23 4.75 6.83
N ARG A 206 12.38 4.30 7.74
CA ARG A 206 12.84 3.47 8.85
C ARG A 206 13.07 2.05 8.36
N VAL A 207 14.33 1.66 8.38
CA VAL A 207 14.78 0.28 8.15
C VAL A 207 14.84 -0.47 9.47
N ASP A 208 14.58 -1.78 9.44
CA ASP A 208 14.59 -2.66 10.62
C ASP A 208 13.73 -2.15 11.82
N ASP A 209 12.63 -1.43 11.53
CA ASP A 209 11.77 -0.87 12.57
C ASP A 209 10.91 -1.98 13.21
N ILE A 210 11.09 -2.21 14.51
CA ILE A 210 10.25 -3.14 15.28
C ILE A 210 8.75 -2.83 15.25
N ASN A 211 8.39 -1.61 14.84
CA ASN A 211 7.00 -1.19 14.67
C ASN A 211 6.44 -1.50 13.28
N GLN A 212 7.21 -2.17 12.42
CA GLN A 212 6.78 -2.57 11.10
C GLN A 212 7.11 -4.05 10.88
N HIS A 213 6.16 -4.77 10.31
CA HIS A 213 6.43 -5.97 9.54
C HIS A 213 5.74 -5.82 8.22
N ARG A 214 6.50 -5.38 7.21
CA ARG A 214 6.02 -5.16 5.85
C ARG A 214 4.76 -4.27 5.80
N GLY A 215 3.61 -4.79 5.36
CA GLY A 215 2.34 -4.07 5.29
C GLY A 215 1.67 -3.80 6.64
N ALA A 216 2.10 -4.45 7.72
CA ALA A 216 1.58 -4.23 9.07
C ALA A 216 2.43 -3.19 9.83
N LEU A 217 1.76 -2.17 10.39
CA LEU A 217 2.39 -1.04 11.06
C LEU A 217 1.76 -0.77 12.42
N ARG A 218 2.61 -0.62 13.44
CA ARG A 218 2.27 -0.08 14.76
C ARG A 218 2.60 1.40 14.79
N ILE A 219 1.59 2.23 14.77
CA ILE A 219 1.74 3.69 14.77
C ILE A 219 1.22 4.30 16.07
N LYS A 220 1.66 5.52 16.37
CA LYS A 220 1.32 6.24 17.60
C LYS A 220 0.72 7.61 17.31
N THR A 221 -0.45 7.90 17.86
CA THR A 221 -1.13 9.20 17.68
C THR A 221 -0.46 10.33 18.46
N ALA A 222 -0.89 11.57 18.25
CA ALA A 222 -0.45 12.75 18.99
C ALA A 222 -0.63 12.57 20.50
N SER A 223 -1.80 12.08 20.94
CA SER A 223 -2.10 11.76 22.34
C SER A 223 -1.31 10.56 22.88
N GLY A 224 -0.76 9.75 21.97
CA GLY A 224 0.04 8.58 22.29
C GLY A 224 -0.71 7.26 22.25
N GLU A 225 -1.94 7.25 21.73
CA GLU A 225 -2.69 6.03 21.46
C GLU A 225 -1.94 5.15 20.44
N ILE A 226 -1.99 3.84 20.62
CA ILE A 226 -1.29 2.89 19.76
C ILE A 226 -2.31 2.23 18.84
N ILE A 227 -2.12 2.34 17.54
CA ILE A 227 -3.07 1.82 16.55
C ILE A 227 -2.35 0.97 15.51
N LEU A 228 -3.06 -0.04 15.01
CA LEU A 228 -2.63 -0.88 13.91
C LEU A 228 -3.07 -0.25 12.58
N VAL A 229 -2.18 -0.25 11.60
CA VAL A 229 -2.51 -0.06 10.19
C VAL A 229 -1.96 -1.25 9.43
N THR A 230 -2.84 -1.99 8.78
CA THR A 230 -2.44 -3.05 7.84
C THR A 230 -2.73 -2.54 6.44
N ILE A 231 -1.75 -2.62 5.55
CA ILE A 231 -1.82 -2.14 4.16
C ILE A 231 -1.63 -3.36 3.27
N GLU A 232 -2.56 -3.59 2.34
CA GLU A 232 -2.46 -4.62 1.31
C GLU A 232 -2.65 -3.99 -0.08
N ILE A 233 -1.94 -4.53 -1.06
CA ILE A 233 -1.95 -4.11 -2.46
C ILE A 233 -2.66 -5.19 -3.28
N CYS A 234 -3.87 -4.86 -3.76
CA CYS A 234 -4.63 -5.68 -4.72
C CYS A 234 -4.76 -7.16 -4.31
N VAL A 235 -4.18 -8.07 -5.10
CA VAL A 235 -4.30 -9.53 -4.96
C VAL A 235 -3.82 -10.06 -3.61
N GLU A 236 -3.02 -9.30 -2.85
CA GLU A 236 -2.63 -9.67 -1.48
C GLU A 236 -3.85 -9.91 -0.55
N HIS A 237 -4.95 -9.18 -0.81
CA HIS A 237 -6.20 -9.30 -0.05
C HIS A 237 -7.08 -10.49 -0.45
N SER A 238 -6.74 -11.19 -1.54
CA SER A 238 -7.56 -12.29 -2.10
C SER A 238 -7.86 -13.37 -1.06
N GLU A 239 -8.89 -14.18 -1.32
CA GLU A 239 -9.31 -15.26 -0.43
C GLU A 239 -8.15 -16.22 -0.11
N THR A 240 -7.29 -16.48 -1.09
CA THR A 240 -6.15 -17.42 -0.99
C THR A 240 -4.93 -16.83 -0.29
N ASN A 241 -4.63 -15.54 -0.49
CA ASN A 241 -3.34 -14.98 -0.09
C ASN A 241 -3.28 -14.52 1.38
N ARG A 242 -4.32 -13.80 1.86
CA ARG A 242 -4.47 -13.34 3.26
C ARG A 242 -3.22 -12.65 3.86
N ILE A 243 -2.42 -11.97 3.04
CA ILE A 243 -1.07 -11.51 3.42
C ILE A 243 -1.10 -10.57 4.63
N GLY A 244 -2.06 -9.64 4.66
CA GLY A 244 -2.22 -8.66 5.73
C GLY A 244 -2.56 -9.30 7.08
N ILE A 245 -3.20 -10.47 7.10
CA ILE A 245 -3.39 -11.24 8.35
C ILE A 245 -2.05 -11.76 8.85
N SER A 246 -1.30 -12.42 7.98
CA SER A 246 -0.01 -13.02 8.33
C SER A 246 0.99 -11.96 8.78
N ASP A 247 1.08 -10.84 8.07
CA ASP A 247 1.97 -9.74 8.45
C ASP A 247 1.55 -9.12 9.80
N THR A 248 0.26 -9.01 10.06
CA THR A 248 -0.26 -8.51 11.34
C THR A 248 0.06 -9.47 12.49
N LYS A 249 -0.08 -10.79 12.29
CA LYS A 249 0.27 -11.80 13.29
C LYS A 249 1.74 -11.70 13.66
N TYR A 250 2.62 -11.65 12.65
CA TYR A 250 4.06 -11.58 12.87
C TYR A 250 4.45 -10.31 13.63
N LEU A 251 3.92 -9.15 13.22
CA LEU A 251 4.15 -7.89 13.94
C LEU A 251 3.71 -7.99 15.41
N ILE A 252 2.51 -8.54 15.69
CA ILE A 252 2.02 -8.68 17.06
C ILE A 252 2.94 -9.58 17.89
N GLN A 253 3.41 -10.70 17.32
CA GLN A 253 4.34 -11.62 17.99
C GLN A 253 5.68 -10.93 18.28
N GLN A 254 6.27 -10.26 17.28
CA GLN A 254 7.51 -9.50 17.41
C GLN A 254 7.42 -8.43 18.51
N LEU A 255 6.32 -7.66 18.52
CA LEU A 255 6.07 -6.64 19.54
C LEU A 255 5.91 -7.25 20.94
N ALA A 256 5.20 -8.37 21.05
CA ALA A 256 4.99 -9.06 22.32
C ALA A 256 6.31 -9.60 22.89
N GLN A 257 7.13 -10.26 22.06
CA GLN A 257 8.45 -10.76 22.44
C GLN A 257 9.37 -9.63 22.92
N ALA A 258 9.28 -8.45 22.31
CA ALA A 258 10.03 -7.27 22.72
C ALA A 258 9.39 -6.44 23.85
N GLY A 259 8.33 -6.95 24.50
CA GLY A 259 7.65 -6.28 25.61
C GLY A 259 7.01 -4.94 25.23
N LYS A 260 6.66 -4.73 23.95
CA LYS A 260 6.02 -3.50 23.47
C LYS A 260 4.51 -3.55 23.66
N LYS A 261 3.90 -2.39 23.94
CA LYS A 261 2.44 -2.26 23.99
C LYS A 261 1.84 -2.59 22.63
N LEU A 262 0.96 -3.59 22.60
CA LEU A 262 0.24 -4.05 21.42
C LEU A 262 -0.88 -3.07 21.02
N PRO A 263 -1.15 -2.88 19.71
CA PRO A 263 -2.33 -2.15 19.27
C PRO A 263 -3.59 -2.98 19.57
N SER A 264 -4.67 -2.31 19.97
CA SER A 264 -6.00 -2.94 20.20
C SER A 264 -7.08 -2.44 19.24
N ILE A 265 -6.80 -1.35 18.53
CA ILE A 265 -7.67 -0.72 17.54
C ILE A 265 -6.86 -0.45 16.27
N GLY A 266 -7.54 -0.33 15.13
CA GLY A 266 -6.83 -0.06 13.88
C GLY A 266 -7.72 0.07 12.65
N ASN A 267 -7.05 0.18 11.51
CA ASN A 267 -7.65 0.09 10.18
C ASN A 267 -6.91 -0.95 9.35
N HIS A 268 -7.66 -1.48 8.40
CA HIS A 268 -7.12 -2.23 7.28
C HIS A 268 -7.25 -1.34 6.05
N VAL A 269 -6.19 -1.11 5.31
CA VAL A 269 -6.15 -0.26 4.12
C VAL A 269 -5.88 -1.14 2.92
N LEU A 270 -6.77 -1.07 1.93
CA LEU A 270 -6.64 -1.74 0.65
C LEU A 270 -6.38 -0.69 -0.42
N THR A 271 -5.28 -0.86 -1.15
CA THR A 271 -4.93 -0.05 -2.32
C THR A 271 -5.06 -0.95 -3.54
N SER A 272 -6.08 -0.73 -4.38
CA SER A 272 -6.37 -1.63 -5.49
C SER A 272 -7.12 -0.93 -6.62
N ASN A 273 -7.24 -1.58 -7.77
CA ASN A 273 -8.13 -1.12 -8.84
C ASN A 273 -9.35 -2.01 -9.08
N SER A 274 -9.35 -3.23 -8.54
CA SER A 274 -10.34 -4.24 -8.90
C SER A 274 -10.47 -5.40 -7.91
N ILE A 275 -9.98 -5.28 -6.67
CA ILE A 275 -10.11 -6.39 -5.71
C ILE A 275 -11.40 -6.23 -4.93
N ASP A 276 -12.12 -7.34 -4.75
CA ASP A 276 -13.27 -7.38 -3.86
C ASP A 276 -12.84 -7.49 -2.40
N ILE A 277 -13.65 -6.96 -1.49
CA ILE A 277 -13.36 -7.00 -0.06
C ILE A 277 -13.78 -8.33 0.54
N VAL A 278 -12.81 -9.18 0.88
CA VAL A 278 -13.00 -10.42 1.63
C VAL A 278 -13.02 -10.11 3.12
N LYS A 279 -14.22 -10.09 3.73
CA LYS A 279 -14.43 -9.59 5.11
C LYS A 279 -13.67 -10.39 6.16
N GLU A 280 -13.44 -11.65 5.87
CA GLU A 280 -12.75 -12.66 6.66
C GLU A 280 -11.24 -12.41 6.69
N ASN A 281 -10.70 -11.74 5.66
CA ASN A 281 -9.28 -11.37 5.56
C ASN A 281 -8.96 -10.02 6.21
N LEU A 282 -9.99 -9.25 6.57
CA LEU A 282 -9.80 -7.95 7.20
C LEU A 282 -9.45 -8.06 8.69
N VAL A 283 -8.24 -7.68 9.08
CA VAL A 283 -7.84 -7.54 10.50
C VAL A 283 -8.59 -6.44 11.27
N ALA A 284 -9.15 -5.45 10.57
CA ALA A 284 -9.83 -4.32 11.20
C ALA A 284 -10.90 -3.73 10.27
N ARG A 285 -11.34 -2.50 10.55
CA ARG A 285 -12.25 -1.78 9.65
C ARG A 285 -11.50 -1.35 8.40
N VAL A 286 -12.02 -1.75 7.24
CA VAL A 286 -11.46 -1.44 5.93
C VAL A 286 -11.59 0.04 5.55
N ILE A 287 -10.56 0.52 4.85
CA ILE A 287 -10.50 1.71 4.02
C ILE A 287 -10.03 1.18 2.67
N HIS A 288 -10.75 1.45 1.60
CA HIS A 288 -10.50 0.84 0.30
C HIS A 288 -10.44 1.92 -0.75
N ALA A 289 -9.25 2.12 -1.32
CA ALA A 289 -9.06 3.01 -2.44
C ALA A 289 -9.19 2.19 -3.72
N ASP A 290 -10.39 2.18 -4.28
CA ASP A 290 -10.74 1.43 -5.48
C ASP A 290 -11.82 2.18 -6.29
N PRO A 291 -11.58 2.44 -7.59
CA PRO A 291 -12.55 3.12 -8.47
C PRO A 291 -13.84 2.34 -8.67
N LYS A 292 -13.77 1.01 -8.67
CA LYS A 292 -14.91 0.11 -8.93
C LYS A 292 -15.69 -0.19 -7.66
N ASN A 293 -14.98 -0.23 -6.52
CA ASN A 293 -15.52 -0.62 -5.22
C ASN A 293 -15.40 0.50 -4.17
N PRO A 294 -16.13 1.63 -4.31
CA PRO A 294 -16.05 2.71 -3.34
C PRO A 294 -16.56 2.25 -1.96
N PRO A 295 -16.00 2.78 -0.86
CA PRO A 295 -16.29 2.28 0.48
C PRO A 295 -17.72 2.63 0.96
N LEU A 296 -18.68 1.74 0.68
CA LEU A 296 -20.12 1.90 0.96
C LEU A 296 -20.46 2.24 2.41
N LYS A 297 -19.60 1.85 3.36
CA LYS A 297 -19.81 2.08 4.79
C LYS A 297 -19.34 3.45 5.27
N TYR A 298 -18.91 4.35 4.39
CA TYR A 298 -18.52 5.71 4.75
C TYR A 298 -19.48 6.72 4.12
N LYS A 299 -19.80 7.78 4.87
CA LYS A 299 -20.63 8.86 4.35
C LYS A 299 -19.69 9.85 3.68
N GLU A 300 -19.73 9.93 2.36
CA GLU A 300 -19.01 10.94 1.59
C GLU A 300 -19.43 12.34 2.07
N SER A 301 -18.45 13.22 2.27
CA SER A 301 -18.63 14.61 2.67
C SER A 301 -18.20 15.59 1.60
N ALA A 302 -17.23 15.21 0.77
CA ALA A 302 -16.84 15.97 -0.41
C ALA A 302 -16.28 15.05 -1.48
N ARG A 303 -16.39 15.49 -2.73
CA ARG A 303 -15.81 14.87 -3.92
C ARG A 303 -15.23 15.98 -4.77
N GLU A 304 -13.95 15.87 -5.08
CA GLU A 304 -13.23 16.91 -5.80
C GLU A 304 -12.43 16.29 -6.93
N THR A 305 -12.52 16.90 -8.11
CA THR A 305 -11.69 16.50 -9.25
C THR A 305 -10.48 17.41 -9.29
N LEU A 306 -9.29 16.82 -9.17
CA LEU A 306 -8.05 17.53 -9.40
C LEU A 306 -7.61 17.28 -10.85
N SER A 307 -7.60 18.34 -11.65
CA SER A 307 -6.88 18.32 -12.92
C SER A 307 -5.39 18.29 -12.61
N ASN A 308 -4.71 17.24 -13.06
CA ASN A 308 -3.27 17.11 -12.88
C ASN A 308 -2.61 17.17 -14.25
N SER A 309 -2.68 18.34 -14.88
CA SER A 309 -2.00 18.60 -16.15
C SER A 309 -0.51 18.27 -16.09
N THR A 310 0.10 18.34 -14.91
CA THR A 310 1.51 18.08 -14.67
C THR A 310 1.87 16.59 -14.70
N PHE A 311 0.99 15.66 -14.27
CA PHE A 311 1.26 14.21 -14.27
C PHE A 311 0.34 13.41 -15.22
N GLY A 312 -0.51 14.08 -16.00
CA GLY A 312 -1.31 13.49 -17.07
C GLY A 312 -2.63 12.82 -16.66
N ASN A 313 -2.80 12.44 -15.39
CA ASN A 313 -4.02 11.74 -14.92
C ASN A 313 -5.07 12.71 -14.35
N GLN A 314 -6.36 12.47 -14.62
CA GLN A 314 -7.42 13.13 -13.87
C GLN A 314 -7.61 12.39 -12.54
N TRP A 315 -7.65 13.12 -11.43
CA TRP A 315 -7.87 12.51 -10.12
C TRP A 315 -9.21 12.89 -9.56
N THR A 316 -9.89 11.95 -8.92
CA THR A 316 -11.01 12.25 -8.04
C THR A 316 -10.65 11.89 -6.61
N LEU A 317 -10.72 12.90 -5.73
CA LEU A 317 -10.55 12.76 -4.30
C LEU A 317 -11.93 12.66 -3.64
N PHE A 318 -12.13 11.60 -2.87
CA PHE A 318 -13.32 11.37 -2.06
C PHE A 318 -12.97 11.57 -0.59
N THR A 319 -13.66 12.50 0.05
CA THR A 319 -13.48 12.82 1.46
C THR A 319 -14.69 12.27 2.23
N TYR A 320 -14.46 11.57 3.33
CA TYR A 320 -15.50 10.86 4.08
C TYR A 320 -15.60 11.26 5.54
N GLN A 321 -16.81 11.50 6.04
CA GLN A 321 -17.08 11.86 7.44
C GLN A 321 -16.29 11.02 8.47
N PRO A 322 -15.70 11.63 9.52
CA PRO A 322 -14.84 10.92 10.46
C PRO A 322 -15.55 9.78 11.17
N LYS A 323 -14.89 8.61 11.24
CA LYS A 323 -15.44 7.41 11.92
C LYS A 323 -14.55 6.93 13.05
N LYS A 324 -15.19 6.52 14.15
CA LYS A 324 -14.48 5.93 15.29
C LYS A 324 -13.71 4.70 14.86
N LEU A 325 -12.44 4.62 15.26
CA LEU A 325 -11.65 3.39 15.15
C LEU A 325 -12.35 2.24 15.90
N LYS A 326 -12.18 1.03 15.36
CA LYS A 326 -12.76 -0.19 15.90
C LYS A 326 -11.64 -1.11 16.39
N ALA A 327 -12.00 -2.02 17.29
CA ALA A 327 -11.10 -3.05 17.75
C ALA A 327 -10.59 -3.90 16.58
N ILE A 328 -9.37 -4.40 16.72
CA ILE A 328 -8.82 -5.42 15.82
C ILE A 328 -9.70 -6.67 15.92
N LYS A 329 -9.96 -7.31 14.79
CA LYS A 329 -10.82 -8.50 14.70
C LYS A 329 -10.01 -9.74 15.08
N GLN A 330 -9.87 -9.97 16.37
CA GLN A 330 -9.09 -11.09 16.92
C GLN A 330 -9.48 -12.44 16.29
N LYS A 331 -10.78 -12.69 16.12
CA LYS A 331 -11.30 -13.90 15.46
C LYS A 331 -10.76 -14.15 14.05
N ASN A 332 -10.42 -13.10 13.30
CA ASN A 332 -9.89 -13.23 11.94
C ASN A 332 -8.40 -13.60 11.97
N LEU A 333 -7.66 -13.14 12.99
CA LEU A 333 -6.29 -13.55 13.24
C LEU A 333 -6.22 -15.02 13.68
N GLU A 334 -7.19 -15.51 14.44
CA GLU A 334 -7.18 -16.88 14.96
C GLU A 334 -7.71 -17.93 13.97
N ARG A 335 -8.28 -17.51 12.82
CA ARG A 335 -8.89 -18.42 11.84
C ARG A 335 -7.83 -19.29 11.15
N VAL A 336 -7.99 -20.61 11.28
CA VAL A 336 -7.29 -21.63 10.49
C VAL A 336 -7.81 -21.58 9.04
N PRO A 337 -6.94 -21.64 8.02
CA PRO A 337 -7.39 -21.72 6.63
C PRO A 337 -8.34 -22.91 6.45
N GLU A 338 -9.49 -22.70 5.82
CA GLU A 338 -10.30 -23.81 5.34
C GLU A 338 -9.54 -24.41 4.15
N ILE A 339 -9.14 -25.68 4.28
CA ILE A 339 -8.61 -26.44 3.15
C ILE A 339 -9.82 -26.64 2.24
N VAL A 340 -9.85 -25.92 1.12
CA VAL A 340 -10.78 -26.22 0.04
C VAL A 340 -10.26 -27.49 -0.58
N ASP A 341 -10.92 -28.61 -0.28
CA ASP A 341 -10.71 -29.87 -0.97
C ASP A 341 -11.22 -29.67 -2.40
N THR A 342 -10.34 -29.20 -3.28
CA THR A 342 -10.58 -29.23 -4.72
C THR A 342 -10.48 -30.69 -5.10
N GLY A 343 -11.62 -31.39 -5.01
CA GLY A 343 -11.70 -32.83 -5.23
C GLY A 343 -10.89 -33.23 -6.43
N ASP A 344 -10.13 -34.32 -6.27
CA ASP A 344 -9.28 -34.97 -7.26
C ASP A 344 -9.80 -34.75 -8.69
N ASP A 345 -9.24 -33.77 -9.39
CA ASP A 345 -9.22 -33.81 -10.84
C ASP A 345 -8.23 -34.93 -11.16
N GLU A 346 -8.77 -36.14 -11.29
CA GLU A 346 -8.13 -37.24 -12.00
C GLU A 346 -7.64 -36.67 -13.33
N ILE A 347 -6.34 -36.40 -13.42
CA ILE A 347 -5.65 -36.19 -14.68
C ILE A 347 -5.79 -37.51 -15.43
N GLU A 348 -6.87 -37.65 -16.20
CA GLU A 348 -7.02 -38.69 -17.21
C GLU A 348 -5.82 -38.55 -18.15
N ASN A 349 -4.90 -39.50 -18.03
CA ASN A 349 -3.80 -39.71 -18.94
C ASN A 349 -4.37 -39.88 -20.37
N SER A 350 -4.39 -38.79 -21.12
CA SER A 350 -4.65 -38.82 -22.56
C SER A 350 -3.47 -39.52 -23.24
N PRO A 351 -3.69 -40.65 -23.94
CA PRO A 351 -2.61 -41.32 -24.66
C PRO A 351 -2.30 -40.53 -25.94
N TYR A 352 -1.07 -40.01 -26.01
CA TYR A 352 -0.48 -39.58 -27.28
C TYR A 352 -0.52 -40.73 -28.28
N VAL A 353 -1.35 -40.58 -29.32
CA VAL A 353 -1.30 -41.37 -30.55
C VAL A 353 -0.65 -40.50 -31.62
N ASN A 354 0.60 -40.80 -31.96
CA ASN A 354 1.22 -40.37 -33.22
C ASN A 354 0.51 -41.08 -34.39
N PRO A 355 0.39 -40.42 -35.56
CA PRO A 355 1.47 -40.54 -36.57
C PRO A 355 2.20 -39.24 -36.87
#